data_AF-A0A061J8H7-F1
#
_entry.id   AF-A0A061J8H7-F1
#
_cell.length_a   1.000
_cell.length_b   1.000
_cell.length_c   1.000
_cell.angle_alpha   90.00
_cell.angle_beta   90.00
_cell.angle_gamma   90.00
#
_symmetry.space_group_name_H-M   'P 1'
#
loop_
_entity.id
_entity.type
_entity.pdbx_description
1 polymer ?
#
loop_
_entity_poly.entity_id
_entity_poly.type
_entity_poly.pdbx_seq_one_letter_code
_entity_poly.pdbx_strand_id
1 'polypeptide(L)'
;MRRGGNAASRVCVPSLHRVPLAQPCQAVPLFSPKGERLHMWRSSALAACHQHQLRRLASLVAGGVKDDTKTLVACSVVAHRRSRLTAPTHVMDAAFCATGVNHALHRQFNAGKTLKGILRGCAEQNALGVAAASGHRYSAITDVYLYALPAPAQCPQHVNENFCSHLGPGNGPVDDSRGVNRPPSASGAVFPCPECWQNLSTVAEMRQDDGEPGPLNLFVHTQSEVMAMCSVSVARECLRTSPSLVIDVTIVLPG
;
A
#
# COMPACT_ATOMS: atom_id res chain seq x y z
N MET A 1 -0.36 -21.45 -80.87
CA MET A 1 0.86 -21.95 -80.21
C MET A 1 1.39 -20.89 -79.25
N ARG A 2 1.65 -21.29 -77.98
CA ARG A 2 2.63 -20.78 -76.97
C ARG A 2 2.80 -19.25 -76.83
N ARG A 3 2.36 -18.60 -75.73
CA ARG A 3 2.93 -18.49 -74.35
C ARG A 3 4.30 -17.78 -74.25
N GLY A 4 4.31 -16.72 -73.43
CA GLY A 4 5.46 -16.15 -72.71
C GLY A 4 5.23 -14.65 -72.47
N GLY A 5 5.14 -14.07 -71.28
CA GLY A 5 5.38 -14.54 -69.92
C GLY A 5 5.83 -13.33 -69.09
N ASN A 6 4.90 -12.56 -68.52
CA ASN A 6 5.20 -11.45 -67.61
C ASN A 6 5.57 -11.99 -66.22
N ALA A 7 6.80 -11.74 -65.78
CA ALA A 7 7.24 -11.97 -64.41
C ALA A 7 6.78 -10.81 -63.51
N ALA A 8 5.62 -10.98 -62.86
CA ALA A 8 5.25 -10.17 -61.70
C ALA A 8 5.80 -10.87 -60.44
N SER A 9 6.83 -10.27 -59.86
CA SER A 9 7.43 -10.68 -58.59
C SER A 9 6.38 -10.54 -57.47
N ARG A 10 5.84 -11.65 -56.99
CA ARG A 10 5.00 -11.68 -55.79
C ARG A 10 5.90 -11.64 -54.56
N VAL A 11 5.90 -10.51 -53.87
CA VAL A 11 6.41 -10.40 -52.51
C VAL A 11 5.50 -11.23 -51.60
N CYS A 12 6.01 -12.35 -51.10
CA CYS A 12 5.37 -13.12 -50.05
C CYS A 12 5.42 -12.31 -48.75
N VAL A 13 4.28 -11.79 -48.31
CA VAL A 13 4.10 -11.27 -46.96
C VAL A 13 4.09 -12.47 -46.01
N PRO A 14 5.01 -12.57 -45.03
CA PRO A 14 4.94 -13.64 -44.05
C PRO A 14 3.72 -13.40 -43.16
N SER A 15 2.78 -14.34 -43.21
CA SER A 15 1.65 -14.44 -42.30
C SER A 15 2.18 -14.50 -40.87
N LEU A 16 2.18 -13.37 -40.17
CA LEU A 16 2.41 -13.32 -38.73
C LEU A 16 1.32 -14.16 -38.05
N HIS A 17 1.68 -15.36 -37.61
CA HIS A 17 0.88 -16.11 -36.68
C HIS A 17 0.66 -15.26 -35.43
N ARG A 18 -0.59 -14.82 -35.25
CA ARG A 18 -1.10 -14.29 -33.99
C ARG A 18 -0.84 -15.35 -32.93
N VAL A 19 0.20 -15.14 -32.13
CA VAL A 19 0.34 -15.81 -30.84
C VAL A 19 -0.89 -15.41 -30.04
N PRO A 20 -1.71 -16.35 -29.53
CA PRO A 20 -2.77 -16.00 -28.60
C PRO A 20 -2.13 -15.30 -27.41
N LEU A 21 -2.44 -14.02 -27.21
CA LEU A 21 -2.18 -13.35 -25.94
C LEU A 21 -2.87 -14.22 -24.88
N ALA A 22 -2.06 -14.83 -24.01
CA ALA A 22 -2.56 -15.56 -22.86
C ALA A 22 -3.60 -14.67 -22.19
N GLN A 23 -4.84 -15.13 -22.15
CA GLN A 23 -5.88 -14.45 -21.38
C GLN A 23 -5.33 -14.31 -19.96
N PRO A 24 -5.38 -13.11 -19.36
CA PRO A 24 -5.05 -12.99 -17.95
C PRO A 24 -6.00 -13.94 -17.22
N CYS A 25 -5.46 -15.03 -16.66
CA CYS A 25 -6.20 -15.86 -15.74
C CYS A 25 -6.79 -14.91 -14.73
N GLN A 26 -8.13 -14.79 -14.70
CA GLN A 26 -8.81 -14.02 -13.67
C GLN A 26 -8.46 -14.69 -12.36
N ALA A 27 -7.45 -14.15 -11.69
CA ALA A 27 -7.01 -14.65 -10.43
C ALA A 27 -8.15 -14.38 -9.44
N VAL A 28 -8.76 -15.46 -8.96
CA VAL A 28 -9.84 -15.38 -7.99
C VAL A 28 -9.22 -14.88 -6.68
N PRO A 29 -9.79 -13.87 -6.01
CA PRO A 29 -9.33 -13.45 -4.70
C PRO A 29 -9.32 -14.64 -3.74
N LEU A 30 -8.28 -14.75 -2.91
CA LEU A 30 -8.23 -15.77 -1.85
C LEU A 30 -9.35 -15.54 -0.83
N PHE A 31 -9.74 -14.28 -0.66
CA PHE A 31 -10.89 -13.87 0.14
C PHE A 31 -11.49 -12.60 -0.48
N SER A 32 -12.76 -12.65 -0.87
CA SER A 32 -13.54 -11.46 -1.28
C SER A 32 -15.04 -11.75 -1.14
N PRO A 33 -15.60 -11.69 0.07
CA PRO A 33 -17.03 -11.87 0.25
C PRO A 33 -17.81 -10.80 -0.51
N LYS A 34 -18.95 -11.19 -1.09
CA LYS A 34 -19.80 -10.26 -1.85
C LYS A 34 -20.28 -9.14 -0.93
N GLY A 35 -20.01 -7.90 -1.31
CA GLY A 35 -20.42 -6.71 -0.56
C GLY A 35 -19.45 -6.29 0.55
N GLU A 36 -18.34 -7.01 0.76
CA GLU A 36 -17.31 -6.60 1.71
C GLU A 36 -16.23 -5.76 1.02
N ARG A 37 -15.79 -4.69 1.70
CA ARG A 37 -14.70 -3.79 1.28
C ARG A 37 -13.31 -4.30 1.72
N LEU A 38 -13.20 -5.60 1.93
CA LEU A 38 -11.98 -6.25 2.40
C LEU A 38 -11.67 -7.45 1.51
N HIS A 39 -10.47 -7.43 0.93
CA HIS A 39 -10.02 -8.45 0.01
C HIS A 39 -8.65 -8.99 0.42
N MET A 40 -8.36 -10.23 0.02
CA MET A 40 -7.03 -10.82 0.11
C MET A 40 -6.61 -11.37 -1.24
N TRP A 41 -5.45 -10.95 -1.72
CA TRP A 41 -4.92 -11.30 -3.04
C TRP A 41 -3.44 -11.68 -2.95
N ARG A 42 -2.98 -12.55 -3.86
CA ARG A 42 -1.53 -12.73 -4.08
C ARG A 42 -1.00 -11.58 -4.93
N SER A 43 0.27 -11.23 -4.75
CA SER A 43 0.93 -10.16 -5.51
C SER A 43 0.79 -10.38 -7.02
N SER A 44 1.04 -11.61 -7.49
CA SER A 44 0.94 -12.02 -8.90
C SER A 44 -0.48 -11.94 -9.50
N ALA A 45 -1.51 -11.87 -8.66
CA ALA A 45 -2.90 -11.75 -9.05
C ALA A 45 -3.37 -10.31 -9.26
N LEU A 46 -2.60 -9.31 -8.80
CA LEU A 46 -2.96 -7.90 -8.94
C LEU A 46 -2.71 -7.40 -10.37
N ALA A 47 -3.35 -6.30 -10.75
CA ALA A 47 -3.00 -5.60 -11.99
C ALA A 47 -1.52 -5.17 -11.98
N ALA A 48 -0.90 -5.14 -13.16
CA ALA A 48 0.54 -4.89 -13.31
C ALA A 48 1.00 -3.56 -12.69
N CYS A 49 0.16 -2.53 -12.70
CA CYS A 49 0.44 -1.24 -12.07
C CYS A 49 0.58 -1.37 -10.54
N HIS A 50 -0.34 -2.07 -9.87
CA HIS A 50 -0.27 -2.31 -8.42
C HIS A 50 0.94 -3.17 -8.06
N GLN A 51 1.24 -4.20 -8.85
CA GLN A 51 2.45 -5.02 -8.68
C GLN A 51 3.72 -4.18 -8.78
N HIS A 52 3.78 -3.26 -9.76
CA HIS A 52 4.92 -2.37 -9.93
C HIS A 52 5.11 -1.45 -8.72
N GLN A 53 4.03 -0.83 -8.21
CA GLN A 53 4.10 0.05 -7.05
C GLN A 53 4.59 -0.69 -5.79
N LEU A 54 4.05 -1.88 -5.53
CA LEU A 54 4.49 -2.70 -4.39
C LEU A 54 5.95 -3.16 -4.53
N ARG A 55 6.39 -3.55 -5.72
CA ARG A 55 7.81 -3.90 -5.98
C ARG A 55 8.74 -2.71 -5.79
N ARG A 56 8.32 -1.50 -6.19
CA ARG A 56 9.08 -0.27 -5.96
C ARG A 56 9.24 0.01 -4.47
N LEU A 57 8.17 -0.12 -3.68
CA LEU A 57 8.24 -0.01 -2.22
C LEU A 57 9.13 -1.09 -1.59
N ALA A 58 9.00 -2.34 -2.04
CA ALA A 58 9.84 -3.43 -1.57
C ALA A 58 11.33 -3.17 -1.82
N SER A 59 11.66 -2.69 -3.03
CA SER A 59 13.04 -2.32 -3.41
C SER A 59 13.57 -1.16 -2.56
N LEU A 60 12.73 -0.17 -2.26
CA LEU A 60 13.08 0.94 -1.38
C LEU A 60 13.40 0.44 0.03
N VAL A 61 12.52 -0.39 0.61
CA VAL A 61 12.75 -0.95 1.95
C VAL A 61 14.02 -1.81 1.96
N ALA A 62 14.23 -2.67 0.96
CA ALA A 62 15.42 -3.51 0.83
C ALA A 62 16.73 -2.69 0.75
N GLY A 63 16.72 -1.56 0.04
CA GLY A 63 17.88 -0.66 -0.05
C GLY A 63 18.25 0.03 1.28
N GLY A 64 17.35 0.00 2.26
CA GLY A 64 17.57 0.54 3.61
C GLY A 64 17.87 -0.50 4.68
N VAL A 65 18.03 -1.78 4.34
CA VAL A 65 18.33 -2.81 5.36
C VAL A 65 19.82 -2.77 5.67
N LYS A 66 20.21 -2.12 6.77
CA LYS A 66 21.56 -2.24 7.35
C LYS A 66 21.56 -2.75 8.80
N ASP A 67 20.42 -2.70 9.47
CA ASP A 67 20.21 -3.13 10.85
C ASP A 67 18.81 -3.75 10.94
N ASP A 68 18.76 -5.02 11.30
CA ASP A 68 17.55 -5.84 11.27
C ASP A 68 16.64 -5.63 12.49
N THR A 69 17.02 -4.80 13.46
CA THR A 69 16.30 -4.70 14.74
C THR A 69 15.00 -3.89 14.69
N LYS A 70 14.67 -3.26 13.55
CA LYS A 70 13.54 -2.33 13.46
C LYS A 70 12.61 -2.66 12.29
N THR A 71 11.32 -2.47 12.53
CA THR A 71 10.32 -2.50 11.47
C THR A 71 10.53 -1.33 10.51
N LEU A 72 10.81 -1.65 9.25
CA LEU A 72 11.00 -0.68 8.17
C LEU A 72 9.71 -0.60 7.36
N VAL A 73 9.22 0.61 7.12
CA VAL A 73 7.94 0.82 6.43
C VAL A 73 8.10 1.88 5.36
N ALA A 74 7.56 1.61 4.18
CA ALA A 74 7.41 2.56 3.11
C ALA A 74 5.95 2.61 2.66
N CYS A 75 5.49 3.81 2.33
CA CYS A 75 4.13 4.07 1.86
C CYS A 75 4.18 4.92 0.60
N SER A 76 3.30 4.65 -0.36
CA SER A 76 3.04 5.56 -1.47
C SER A 76 1.56 5.91 -1.54
N VAL A 77 1.26 7.20 -1.68
CA VAL A 77 -0.07 7.68 -2.04
C VAL A 77 -0.05 8.11 -3.50
N VAL A 78 -1.03 7.67 -4.27
CA VAL A 78 -1.07 7.81 -5.74
C VAL A 78 -2.42 8.37 -6.13
N ALA A 79 -2.42 9.28 -7.09
CA ALA A 79 -3.61 9.64 -7.85
C ALA A 79 -3.41 9.20 -9.30
N HIS A 80 -4.34 8.44 -9.86
CA HIS A 80 -4.30 8.09 -11.28
C HIS A 80 -5.01 9.14 -12.13
N ARG A 81 -4.43 9.53 -13.27
CA ARG A 81 -5.17 10.35 -14.26
C ARG A 81 -6.18 9.45 -14.95
N ARG A 82 -7.47 9.68 -14.70
CA ARG A 82 -8.52 9.14 -15.56
C ARG A 82 -8.63 10.04 -16.80
N SER A 83 -8.05 9.61 -17.92
CA SER A 83 -8.32 10.27 -19.20
C SER A 83 -9.82 10.12 -19.52
N ARG A 84 -10.54 11.24 -19.61
CA ARG A 84 -11.97 11.25 -20.01
C ARG A 84 -12.17 11.03 -21.51
N LEU A 85 -11.10 10.86 -22.29
CA LEU A 85 -11.16 10.74 -23.74
C LEU A 85 -10.37 9.49 -24.21
N THR A 86 -11.13 8.55 -24.76
CA THR A 86 -10.76 7.52 -25.76
C THR A 86 -9.88 6.30 -25.39
N ALA A 87 -10.47 5.12 -25.67
CA ALA A 87 -9.91 3.78 -25.90
C ALA A 87 -9.46 2.88 -24.70
N PRO A 88 -9.73 1.56 -24.74
CA PRO A 88 -9.68 0.64 -23.58
C PRO A 88 -8.30 -0.02 -23.36
N THR A 89 -7.21 0.63 -23.76
CA THR A 89 -5.84 0.08 -23.62
C THR A 89 -4.88 0.96 -22.82
N HIS A 90 -5.38 1.98 -22.13
CA HIS A 90 -4.52 2.92 -21.41
C HIS A 90 -3.90 2.33 -20.13
N VAL A 91 -2.58 2.20 -20.17
CA VAL A 91 -1.71 2.19 -18.99
C VAL A 91 -2.15 3.34 -18.08
N MET A 92 -2.51 3.02 -16.84
CA MET A 92 -2.89 4.02 -15.85
C MET A 92 -1.66 4.88 -15.52
N ASP A 93 -1.52 6.04 -16.17
CA ASP A 93 -0.49 7.01 -15.81
C ASP A 93 -0.88 7.70 -14.50
N ALA A 94 -0.04 7.53 -13.49
CA ALA A 94 -0.19 8.23 -12.22
C ALA A 94 -0.06 9.75 -12.46
N ALA A 95 -1.08 10.52 -12.08
CA ALA A 95 -1.04 11.98 -12.06
C ALA A 95 0.05 12.48 -11.11
N PHE A 96 0.19 11.78 -9.97
CA PHE A 96 1.32 11.92 -9.06
C PHE A 96 1.48 10.67 -8.22
N CYS A 97 2.67 10.52 -7.64
CA CYS A 97 3.00 9.52 -6.64
C CYS A 97 3.87 10.18 -5.58
N ALA A 98 3.36 10.26 -4.35
CA ALA A 98 4.11 10.77 -3.20
C ALA A 98 4.49 9.58 -2.31
N THR A 99 5.79 9.43 -2.05
CA THR A 99 6.32 8.31 -1.26
C THR A 99 6.87 8.82 0.06
N GLY A 100 6.46 8.17 1.16
CA GLY A 100 6.97 8.39 2.50
C GLY A 100 7.59 7.12 3.07
N VAL A 101 8.52 7.29 4.00
CA VAL A 101 9.14 6.20 4.76
C VAL A 101 9.02 6.49 6.25
N ASN A 102 8.94 5.46 7.09
CA ASN A 102 8.93 5.68 8.53
C ASN A 102 10.29 6.18 9.03
N HIS A 103 10.30 6.74 10.24
CA HIS A 103 11.53 7.28 10.84
C HIS A 103 12.69 6.27 10.92
N ALA A 104 12.39 4.98 11.16
CA ALA A 104 13.41 3.94 11.21
C ALA A 104 14.12 3.76 9.85
N LEU A 105 13.36 3.62 8.77
CA LEU A 105 13.91 3.51 7.42
C LEU A 105 14.61 4.80 6.98
N HIS A 106 14.08 5.97 7.33
CA HIS A 106 14.77 7.24 7.10
C HIS A 106 16.16 7.26 7.75
N ARG A 107 16.30 6.79 8.99
CA ARG A 107 17.60 6.73 9.67
C ARG A 107 18.57 5.75 9.00
N GLN A 108 18.09 4.63 8.48
CA GLN A 108 18.93 3.67 7.76
C GLN A 108 19.59 4.30 6.51
N PHE A 109 18.81 5.05 5.72
CA PHE A 109 19.34 5.76 4.55
C PHE A 109 20.37 6.83 4.91
N ASN A 110 20.18 7.49 6.05
CA ASN A 110 20.96 8.65 6.43
C ASN A 110 22.04 8.34 7.48
N ALA A 111 22.52 7.09 7.55
CA ALA A 111 23.55 6.64 8.50
C ALA A 111 23.25 7.05 9.95
N GLY A 112 22.00 6.88 10.36
CA GLY A 112 21.50 7.21 11.70
C GLY A 112 21.22 8.70 11.95
N LYS A 113 21.57 9.60 11.01
CA LYS A 113 21.37 11.04 11.12
C LYS A 113 20.00 11.46 10.62
N THR A 114 19.50 12.58 11.16
CA THR A 114 18.25 13.22 10.73
C THR A 114 18.39 14.73 10.84
N LEU A 115 17.92 15.46 9.84
CA LEU A 115 17.86 16.91 9.91
C LEU A 115 16.82 17.35 10.95
N LYS A 116 17.07 18.49 11.59
CA LYS A 116 16.07 19.11 12.50
C LYS A 116 14.84 19.50 11.68
N GLY A 117 13.65 19.19 12.20
CA GLY A 117 12.38 19.48 11.52
C GLY A 117 11.86 18.38 10.59
N ILE A 118 12.62 17.30 10.34
CA ILE A 118 12.09 16.15 9.59
C ILE A 118 11.06 15.41 10.45
N LEU A 119 9.88 15.17 9.86
CA LEU A 119 8.78 14.46 10.49
C LEU A 119 9.23 13.06 10.95
N ARG A 120 9.00 12.77 12.23
CA ARG A 120 9.24 11.45 12.83
C ARG A 120 8.02 10.54 12.73
N GLY A 121 7.13 10.83 11.78
CA GLY A 121 5.85 10.14 11.61
C GLY A 121 5.98 8.75 11.00
N CYS A 122 4.83 8.10 10.90
CA CYS A 122 4.62 6.89 10.12
C CYS A 122 4.85 7.16 8.62
N ALA A 123 5.03 6.09 7.84
CA ALA A 123 5.33 6.22 6.42
C ALA A 123 4.18 6.92 5.66
N GLU A 124 2.95 6.67 6.08
CA GLU A 124 1.70 7.20 5.55
C GLU A 124 1.58 8.70 5.78
N GLN A 125 1.83 9.17 7.01
CA GLN A 125 1.86 10.61 7.33
C GLN A 125 2.92 11.33 6.49
N ASN A 126 4.10 10.73 6.35
CA ASN A 126 5.17 11.31 5.55
C ASN A 126 4.80 11.33 4.06
N ALA A 127 4.11 10.31 3.54
CA ALA A 127 3.64 10.26 2.15
C ALA A 127 2.56 11.33 1.89
N LEU A 128 1.59 11.50 2.80
CA LEU A 128 0.59 12.56 2.75
C LEU A 128 1.24 13.95 2.83
N GLY A 129 2.22 14.12 3.73
CA GLY A 129 2.99 15.36 3.84
C GLY A 129 3.70 15.72 2.53
N VAL A 130 4.31 14.74 1.85
CA VAL A 130 4.92 14.95 0.51
C VAL A 130 3.86 15.34 -0.52
N ALA A 131 2.68 14.71 -0.51
CA ALA A 131 1.60 15.06 -1.43
C ALA A 131 1.14 16.52 -1.25
N ALA A 132 0.91 16.94 0.01
CA ALA A 132 0.52 18.31 0.31
C ALA A 132 1.61 19.33 -0.03
N ALA A 133 2.86 19.05 0.31
CA ALA A 133 3.99 19.91 -0.03
C ALA A 133 4.20 20.05 -1.55
N SER A 134 3.80 19.04 -2.32
CA SER A 134 3.83 19.05 -3.79
C SER A 134 2.61 19.75 -4.43
N GLY A 135 1.71 20.31 -3.61
CA GLY A 135 0.52 21.02 -4.08
C GLY A 135 -0.61 20.10 -4.57
N HIS A 136 -0.60 18.82 -4.18
CA HIS A 136 -1.66 17.89 -4.54
C HIS A 136 -2.80 17.88 -3.52
N ARG A 137 -4.03 17.87 -4.01
CA ARG A 137 -5.23 17.73 -3.18
C ARG A 137 -5.33 16.30 -2.65
N TYR A 138 -5.67 16.14 -1.38
CA TYR A 138 -5.89 14.83 -0.78
C TYR A 138 -7.07 14.08 -1.42
N SER A 139 -8.14 14.79 -1.81
CA SER A 139 -9.26 14.22 -2.55
C SER A 139 -8.87 13.60 -3.89
N ALA A 140 -7.73 13.99 -4.49
CA ALA A 140 -7.29 13.36 -5.73
C ALA A 140 -6.65 11.97 -5.51
N ILE A 141 -6.24 11.62 -4.29
CA ILE A 141 -5.56 10.34 -3.98
C ILE A 141 -6.53 9.19 -4.20
N THR A 142 -6.21 8.27 -5.09
CA THR A 142 -7.05 7.09 -5.39
C THR A 142 -6.55 5.83 -4.71
N ASP A 143 -5.23 5.70 -4.54
CA ASP A 143 -4.61 4.46 -4.08
C ASP A 143 -3.50 4.75 -3.07
N VAL A 144 -3.45 3.92 -2.03
CA VAL A 144 -2.43 3.93 -0.98
C VAL A 144 -1.80 2.55 -0.93
N TYR A 145 -0.48 2.50 -1.00
CA TYR A 145 0.30 1.28 -0.97
C TYR A 145 1.17 1.28 0.27
N LEU A 146 1.05 0.25 1.10
CA LEU A 146 1.85 0.07 2.31
C LEU A 146 2.69 -1.19 2.18
N TYR A 147 4.00 -1.06 2.41
CA TYR A 147 4.93 -2.17 2.50
C TYR A 147 5.69 -2.07 3.82
N ALA A 148 5.67 -3.14 4.59
CA ALA A 148 6.48 -3.25 5.80
C ALA A 148 7.37 -4.49 5.76
N LEU A 149 8.59 -4.30 6.23
CA LEU A 149 9.50 -5.36 6.64
C LEU A 149 9.59 -5.32 8.17
N PRO A 150 8.87 -6.21 8.88
CA PRO A 150 8.92 -6.27 10.33
C PRO A 150 10.33 -6.62 10.83
N ALA A 151 10.68 -6.16 12.03
CA ALA A 151 11.81 -6.72 12.74
C ALA A 151 11.62 -8.25 12.90
N PRO A 152 12.68 -9.06 12.76
CA PRO A 152 12.60 -10.47 13.04
C PRO A 152 12.18 -10.65 14.50
N ALA A 153 11.24 -11.56 14.73
CA ALA A 153 10.89 -11.97 16.08
C ALA A 153 12.17 -12.49 16.75
N GLN A 154 12.56 -11.90 17.88
CA GLN A 154 13.62 -12.48 18.69
C GLN A 154 13.18 -13.91 19.04
N CYS A 155 14.04 -14.89 18.78
CA CYS A 155 13.80 -16.25 19.24
C CYS A 155 13.51 -16.20 20.74
N PRO A 156 12.55 -17.00 21.27
CA PRO A 156 12.32 -17.09 22.69
C PRO A 156 13.51 -17.81 23.35
N GLN A 157 14.63 -17.11 23.50
CA GLN A 157 15.73 -17.53 24.34
C GLN A 157 15.51 -16.89 25.71
N HIS A 158 15.10 -17.74 26.65
CA HIS A 158 14.99 -17.48 28.08
C HIS A 158 14.25 -16.19 28.48
N VAL A 159 12.96 -16.34 28.77
CA VAL A 159 12.25 -15.49 29.73
C VAL A 159 13.03 -15.55 31.04
N ASN A 160 13.93 -14.59 31.24
CA ASN A 160 14.42 -14.27 32.56
C ASN A 160 13.36 -13.36 33.18
N GLU A 161 12.53 -13.93 34.04
CA GLU A 161 11.59 -13.19 34.88
C GLU A 161 12.38 -12.20 35.72
N ASN A 162 12.45 -10.93 35.31
CA ASN A 162 12.79 -9.80 36.16
C ASN A 162 12.56 -8.48 35.42
N PHE A 163 11.30 -8.11 35.18
CA PHE A 163 10.93 -6.71 34.97
C PHE A 163 9.61 -6.38 35.64
N CYS A 164 9.66 -6.35 36.97
CA CYS A 164 8.80 -5.47 37.75
C CYS A 164 9.71 -4.84 38.81
N SER A 165 10.02 -3.55 38.64
CA SER A 165 10.12 -2.53 39.70
C SER A 165 10.95 -1.34 39.21
N HIS A 166 10.29 -0.19 39.04
CA HIS A 166 10.57 1.06 39.78
C HIS A 166 10.08 2.29 39.00
N LEU A 167 8.88 2.68 39.41
CA LEU A 167 8.25 4.00 39.34
C LEU A 167 9.24 5.16 39.58
N GLY A 168 9.15 6.19 38.74
CA GLY A 168 9.62 7.55 39.06
C GLY A 168 8.41 8.48 39.23
N PRO A 169 8.36 9.36 40.26
CA PRO A 169 7.18 10.15 40.58
C PRO A 169 7.17 11.48 39.81
N GLY A 170 6.02 11.85 39.25
CA GLY A 170 5.82 13.15 38.60
C GLY A 170 4.35 13.52 38.51
N ASN A 171 3.94 14.46 39.37
CA ASN A 171 2.58 15.03 39.46
C ASN A 171 2.17 15.80 38.20
N GLY A 172 0.93 15.64 37.73
CA GLY A 172 0.28 16.50 36.72
C GLY A 172 -1.05 15.92 36.21
N PRO A 173 -2.05 16.74 35.83
CA PRO A 173 -3.43 16.60 36.28
C PRO A 173 -4.35 15.73 35.42
N VAL A 174 -5.46 15.34 36.04
CA VAL A 174 -6.69 14.76 35.48
C VAL A 174 -7.08 15.46 34.18
N ASP A 175 -7.17 14.71 33.08
CA ASP A 175 -7.81 15.16 31.85
C ASP A 175 -8.86 14.14 31.40
N ASP A 176 -10.12 14.49 31.67
CA ASP A 176 -11.34 13.88 31.15
C ASP A 176 -11.42 14.14 29.64
N SER A 177 -10.79 13.28 28.85
CA SER A 177 -10.91 13.31 27.40
C SER A 177 -11.57 12.03 26.88
N ARG A 178 -12.86 12.19 26.55
CA ARG A 178 -13.76 11.34 25.76
C ARG A 178 -13.08 10.14 25.10
N GLY A 179 -13.59 8.94 25.38
CA GLY A 179 -13.16 7.69 24.76
C GLY A 179 -13.27 7.72 23.24
N VAL A 180 -12.19 8.13 22.58
CA VAL A 180 -11.99 7.93 21.14
C VAL A 180 -11.68 6.45 20.97
N ASN A 181 -12.55 5.74 20.25
CA ASN A 181 -12.40 4.33 19.88
C ASN A 181 -11.04 4.12 19.21
N ARG A 182 -10.02 3.75 20.00
CA ARG A 182 -8.69 3.44 19.49
C ARG A 182 -8.78 2.10 18.77
N PRO A 183 -8.54 2.01 17.45
CA PRO A 183 -8.54 0.74 16.76
C PRO A 183 -7.47 -0.20 17.35
N PRO A 184 -7.71 -1.53 17.29
CA PRO A 184 -6.85 -2.51 17.94
C PRO A 184 -5.48 -2.56 17.26
N SER A 185 -4.43 -2.63 18.07
CA SER A 185 -3.09 -2.96 17.63
C SER A 185 -2.85 -4.46 17.88
N ALA A 186 -2.95 -5.29 16.85
CA ALA A 186 -2.53 -6.68 16.95
C ALA A 186 -1.01 -6.79 16.74
N SER A 187 -0.31 -7.45 17.67
CA SER A 187 1.11 -7.74 17.50
C SER A 187 1.33 -8.56 16.21
N GLY A 188 2.23 -8.10 15.34
CA GLY A 188 2.54 -8.78 14.07
C GLY A 188 1.67 -8.42 12.87
N ALA A 189 0.67 -7.54 12.99
CA ALA A 189 -0.06 -7.02 11.84
C ALA A 189 0.74 -5.92 11.11
N VAL A 190 0.72 -5.95 9.77
CA VAL A 190 1.11 -4.79 8.96
C VAL A 190 -0.16 -4.04 8.67
N PHE A 191 -0.40 -2.92 9.34
CA PHE A 191 -1.59 -2.11 9.09
C PHE A 191 -1.34 -0.66 9.53
N PRO A 192 -2.00 0.34 8.93
CA PRO A 192 -1.95 1.70 9.43
C PRO A 192 -2.25 1.76 10.92
N CYS A 193 -1.44 2.51 11.67
CA CYS A 193 -1.72 2.77 13.07
C CYS A 193 -3.03 3.57 13.22
N PRO A 194 -3.64 3.65 14.41
CA PRO A 194 -4.88 4.40 14.65
C PRO A 194 -4.95 5.79 14.02
N GLU A 195 -3.88 6.57 14.18
CA GLU A 195 -3.79 7.93 13.63
C GLU A 195 -3.70 7.92 12.10
N CYS A 196 -2.92 7.00 11.52
CA CYS A 196 -2.82 6.86 10.08
C CYS A 196 -4.13 6.38 9.46
N TRP A 197 -4.85 5.46 10.12
CA TRP A 197 -6.19 5.06 9.70
C TRP A 197 -7.13 6.27 9.69
N GLN A 198 -7.16 7.07 10.76
CA GLN A 198 -7.98 8.28 10.83
C GLN A 198 -7.63 9.30 9.72
N ASN A 199 -6.35 9.46 9.40
CA ASN A 199 -5.94 10.32 8.29
C ASN A 199 -6.43 9.76 6.94
N LEU A 200 -6.33 8.45 6.69
CA LEU A 200 -6.86 7.83 5.47
C LEU A 200 -8.39 7.90 5.41
N SER A 201 -9.07 7.77 6.54
CA SER A 201 -10.51 8.02 6.68
C SER A 201 -10.88 9.43 6.25
N THR A 202 -10.15 10.43 6.75
CA THR A 202 -10.35 11.84 6.38
C THR A 202 -10.10 12.06 4.88
N VAL A 203 -9.07 11.42 4.31
CA VAL A 203 -8.82 11.47 2.85
C VAL A 203 -10.00 10.87 2.08
N ALA A 204 -10.56 9.74 2.54
CA ALA A 204 -11.71 9.12 1.92
C ALA A 204 -12.98 9.99 2.00
N GLU A 205 -13.21 10.68 3.13
CA GLU A 205 -14.30 11.67 3.27
C GLU A 205 -14.11 12.84 2.30
N MET A 206 -12.91 13.42 2.23
CA MET A 206 -12.59 14.50 1.29
C MET A 206 -12.83 14.09 -0.18
N ARG A 207 -12.56 12.82 -0.53
CA ARG A 207 -12.90 12.28 -1.86
C ARG A 207 -14.40 12.30 -2.11
N GLN A 208 -15.19 11.85 -1.13
CA GLN A 208 -16.65 11.82 -1.23
C GLN A 208 -17.23 13.23 -1.35
N ASP A 209 -16.75 14.15 -0.52
CA ASP A 209 -17.19 15.55 -0.50
C ASP A 209 -16.89 16.26 -1.83
N ASP A 210 -15.72 15.99 -2.43
CA ASP A 210 -15.33 16.52 -3.75
C ASP A 210 -16.01 15.78 -4.93
N GLY A 211 -16.85 14.78 -4.66
CA GLY A 211 -17.54 14.00 -5.69
C GLY A 211 -16.61 13.12 -6.53
N GLU A 212 -15.44 12.76 -5.99
CA GLU A 212 -14.45 11.95 -6.70
C GLU A 212 -14.95 10.49 -6.84
N PRO A 213 -14.86 9.90 -8.04
CA PRO A 213 -15.48 8.60 -8.29
C PRO A 213 -14.70 7.44 -7.65
N GLY A 214 -15.44 6.62 -6.90
CA GLY A 214 -14.96 5.35 -6.35
C GLY A 214 -14.16 5.47 -5.05
N PRO A 215 -13.89 4.33 -4.40
CA PRO A 215 -13.23 4.27 -3.10
C PRO A 215 -11.78 4.75 -3.12
N LEU A 216 -11.29 5.06 -1.92
CA LEU A 216 -9.87 5.06 -1.63
C LEU A 216 -9.41 3.60 -1.51
N ASN A 217 -8.49 3.16 -2.35
CA ASN A 217 -7.98 1.79 -2.29
C ASN A 217 -6.74 1.74 -1.40
N LEU A 218 -6.72 0.87 -0.39
CA LEU A 218 -5.58 0.62 0.48
C LEU A 218 -5.02 -0.78 0.22
N PHE A 219 -3.83 -0.86 -0.35
CA PHE A 219 -3.08 -2.10 -0.56
C PHE A 219 -2.03 -2.28 0.54
N VAL A 220 -2.13 -3.38 1.29
CA VAL A 220 -1.25 -3.68 2.42
C VAL A 220 -0.47 -4.95 2.13
N HIS A 221 0.82 -4.82 1.80
CA HIS A 221 1.68 -5.97 1.55
C HIS A 221 2.18 -6.59 2.85
N THR A 222 2.03 -7.91 2.96
CA THR A 222 2.50 -8.70 4.10
C THR A 222 3.58 -9.68 3.66
N GLN A 223 4.44 -10.11 4.61
CA GLN A 223 5.56 -11.02 4.29
C GLN A 223 5.18 -12.51 4.41
N SER A 224 4.03 -12.80 5.02
CA SER A 224 3.56 -14.17 5.24
C SER A 224 2.05 -14.22 5.38
N GLU A 225 1.49 -15.43 5.27
CA GLU A 225 0.07 -15.69 5.49
C GLU A 225 -0.36 -15.39 6.93
N VAL A 226 0.47 -15.71 7.92
CA VAL A 226 0.19 -15.41 9.33
C VAL A 226 -0.02 -13.91 9.54
N MET A 227 0.88 -13.09 9.00
CA MET A 227 0.77 -11.63 9.06
C MET A 227 -0.42 -11.10 8.28
N ALA A 228 -0.76 -11.72 7.14
CA ALA A 228 -1.95 -11.37 6.38
C ALA A 228 -3.22 -11.60 7.19
N MET A 229 -3.32 -12.72 7.90
CA MET A 229 -4.46 -13.02 8.75
C MET A 229 -4.60 -12.03 9.91
N CYS A 230 -3.49 -11.67 10.57
CA CYS A 230 -3.49 -10.61 11.58
C CYS A 230 -3.97 -9.28 10.99
N SER A 231 -3.47 -8.92 9.80
CA SER A 231 -3.83 -7.67 9.12
C SER A 231 -5.29 -7.66 8.67
N VAL A 232 -5.84 -8.79 8.21
CA VAL A 232 -7.28 -8.96 7.94
C VAL A 232 -8.11 -8.72 9.19
N SER A 233 -7.71 -9.27 10.33
CA SER A 233 -8.47 -9.08 11.57
C SER A 233 -8.51 -7.61 12.00
N VAL A 234 -7.39 -6.89 11.88
CA VAL A 234 -7.34 -5.44 12.18
C VAL A 234 -8.16 -4.66 11.16
N ALA A 235 -8.04 -4.97 9.87
CA ALA A 235 -8.78 -4.29 8.80
C ALA A 235 -10.30 -4.45 8.97
N ARG A 236 -10.78 -5.66 9.32
CA ARG A 236 -12.21 -5.90 9.60
C ARG A 236 -12.73 -5.00 10.71
N GLU A 237 -11.99 -4.88 11.80
CA GLU A 237 -12.39 -4.05 12.93
C GLU A 237 -12.40 -2.55 12.56
N CYS A 238 -11.39 -2.10 11.82
CA CYS A 238 -11.33 -0.72 11.32
C CYS A 238 -12.50 -0.39 10.37
N LEU A 239 -12.84 -1.31 9.47
CA LEU A 239 -13.99 -1.13 8.56
C LEU A 239 -15.33 -1.18 9.30
N ARG A 240 -15.45 -2.02 10.34
CA ARG A 240 -16.65 -2.13 11.20
C ARG A 240 -16.91 -0.84 11.98
N THR A 241 -15.86 -0.19 12.45
CA THR A 241 -15.95 1.07 13.22
C THR A 241 -16.18 2.30 12.34
N SER A 242 -16.09 2.15 11.01
CA SER A 242 -16.32 3.25 10.05
C SER A 242 -17.13 2.80 8.82
N PRO A 243 -18.40 2.42 9.00
CA PRO A 243 -19.20 1.81 7.93
C PRO A 243 -19.49 2.75 6.76
N SER A 244 -19.59 4.06 6.99
CA SER A 244 -19.86 5.07 5.95
C SER A 244 -18.67 5.37 5.03
N LEU A 245 -17.44 5.06 5.46
CA LEU A 245 -16.23 5.39 4.71
C LEU A 245 -16.01 4.46 3.53
N VAL A 246 -15.89 5.02 2.33
CA VAL A 246 -15.68 4.24 1.11
C VAL A 246 -14.17 4.01 0.91
N ILE A 247 -13.62 3.13 1.75
CA ILE A 247 -12.25 2.61 1.68
C ILE A 247 -12.32 1.12 1.36
N ASP A 248 -11.66 0.70 0.29
CA ASP A 248 -11.47 -0.70 -0.07
C ASP A 248 -10.08 -1.16 0.35
N VAL A 249 -10.02 -2.17 1.23
CA VAL A 249 -8.77 -2.69 1.78
C VAL A 249 -8.41 -3.98 1.08
N THR A 250 -7.20 -4.07 0.55
CA THR A 250 -6.64 -5.27 -0.06
C THR A 250 -5.39 -5.70 0.69
N ILE A 251 -5.46 -6.82 1.39
CA ILE A 251 -4.29 -7.47 1.98
C ILE A 251 -3.58 -8.28 0.90
N VAL A 252 -2.31 -7.97 0.65
CA VAL A 252 -1.52 -8.52 -0.44
C VAL A 252 -0.49 -9.49 0.11
N LEU A 253 -0.62 -10.76 -0.27
CA LEU A 253 0.31 -11.83 0.03
C LEU A 253 1.48 -11.85 -0.96
N PRO A 254 2.66 -12.34 -0.53
CA PRO A 254 3.75 -12.61 -1.46
C PRO A 254 3.36 -13.74 -2.40
N GLY A 255 3.89 -13.72 -3.62
CA GLY A 255 3.64 -14.74 -4.64
C GLY A 255 3.82 -14.24 -6.05
#